data_AF-A0A0C3GT91-F1
#
_entry.id   AF-A0A0C3GT91-F1
#
_cell.length_a   1.000
_cell.length_b   1.000
_cell.length_c   1.000
_cell.angle_alpha   90.00
_cell.angle_beta   90.00
_cell.angle_gamma   90.00
#
_symmetry.space_group_name_H-M   'P 1'
#
loop_
_entity.id
_entity.type
_entity.pdbx_description
1 polymer ?
#
loop_
_entity_poly.entity_id
_entity_poly.type
_entity_poly.pdbx_seq_one_letter_code
_entity_poly.pdbx_strand_id
1 'polypeptide(L)'
;MGHYSKQVQVFVIEALFVLCCFPVIVAGVISQRKRRREYVENVPYNLKGRGPRKSDLPNAKRRRRLTLPLSAGSKALRTADQSQCNLLSKLPTEIRQLIWIECLGQMTFHLKIEDRKLRHTRCCSPTPASCNGCYRYRKGSQQNTHLLSLPLTCRQIYSEAIFILYSTNTFVTEQISTVEYLPLVFLASRHDAITSIRLEWYLTDYGPGSLTSKTSFQMKQWVAIWRILTNMKSLQHLHVIMCYPGSIWEGLSKMDAAEVVRPIMAITKPQNFKLDLPFTCPSDEAPWVDLPCQIGRAVSFG
;
A
#
# COMPACT_ATOMS: atom_id res chain seq x y z
N MET A 1 27.19 47.53 -24.36
CA MET A 1 25.80 47.91 -24.02
C MET A 1 24.74 46.82 -24.28
N GLY A 2 25.09 45.55 -24.58
CA GLY A 2 24.12 44.49 -24.89
C GLY A 2 23.80 43.47 -23.79
N HIS A 3 24.48 43.49 -22.63
CA HIS A 3 24.31 42.48 -21.57
C HIS A 3 23.26 42.84 -20.51
N TYR A 4 23.00 44.14 -20.29
CA TYR A 4 22.04 44.61 -19.28
C TYR A 4 20.58 44.35 -19.66
N SER A 5 20.26 44.36 -20.96
CA SER A 5 18.88 44.19 -21.46
C SER A 5 18.36 42.75 -21.30
N LYS A 6 19.23 41.73 -21.43
CA LYS A 6 18.84 40.32 -21.27
C LYS A 6 18.56 39.93 -19.82
N GLN A 7 19.33 40.45 -18.86
CA GLN A 7 19.09 40.19 -17.44
C GLN A 7 17.77 40.80 -16.96
N VAL A 8 17.43 42.00 -17.42
CA VAL A 8 16.15 42.64 -17.10
C VAL A 8 14.98 41.86 -17.71
N GLN A 9 15.11 41.34 -18.93
CA GLN A 9 14.07 40.50 -19.55
C GLN A 9 13.85 39.18 -18.81
N VAL A 10 14.92 38.50 -18.36
CA VAL A 10 14.80 37.25 -17.58
C VAL A 10 14.14 37.51 -16.22
N PHE A 11 14.53 38.59 -15.53
CA PHE A 11 13.89 38.97 -14.26
C PHE A 11 12.40 39.32 -14.42
N VAL A 12 12.03 40.00 -15.51
CA VAL A 12 10.64 40.32 -15.80
C VAL A 12 9.84 39.05 -16.12
N ILE A 13 10.42 38.09 -16.86
CA ILE A 13 9.75 36.81 -17.16
C ILE A 13 9.59 35.94 -15.91
N GLU A 14 10.61 35.84 -15.05
CA GLU A 14 10.48 35.11 -13.78
C GLU A 14 9.51 35.79 -12.83
N ALA A 15 9.53 37.13 -12.74
CA ALA A 15 8.55 37.87 -11.96
C ALA A 15 7.12 37.69 -12.48
N LEU A 16 6.92 37.66 -13.81
CA LEU A 16 5.62 37.37 -14.42
C LEU A 16 5.20 35.92 -14.22
N PHE A 17 6.13 34.95 -14.26
CA PHE A 17 5.81 33.55 -13.97
C PHE A 17 5.41 33.35 -12.51
N VAL A 18 6.11 33.99 -11.57
CA VAL A 18 5.72 33.99 -10.14
C VAL A 18 4.37 34.70 -9.96
N LEU A 19 4.14 35.86 -10.58
CA LEU A 19 2.87 36.59 -10.43
C LEU A 19 1.68 35.87 -11.09
N CYS A 20 1.89 35.17 -12.21
CA CYS A 20 0.81 34.52 -12.95
C CYS A 20 0.57 33.06 -12.52
N CYS A 21 1.62 32.30 -12.20
CA CYS A 21 1.50 30.87 -11.87
C CYS A 21 1.35 30.61 -10.38
N PHE A 22 1.91 31.45 -9.50
CA PHE A 22 1.77 31.27 -8.04
C PHE A 22 0.31 31.32 -7.57
N PRO A 23 -0.57 32.22 -8.06
CA PRO A 23 -1.98 32.20 -7.68
C PRO A 23 -2.70 30.92 -8.14
N VAL A 24 -2.31 30.34 -9.29
CA VAL A 24 -2.89 29.10 -9.82
C VAL A 24 -2.41 27.88 -9.05
N ILE A 25 -1.12 27.83 -8.68
CA ILE A 25 -0.55 26.78 -7.83
C ILE A 25 -1.14 26.86 -6.42
N VAL A 26 -1.21 28.07 -5.84
CA VAL A 26 -1.83 28.30 -4.53
C VAL A 26 -3.33 27.98 -4.57
N ALA A 27 -4.06 28.37 -5.62
CA ALA A 27 -5.47 27.99 -5.80
C ALA A 27 -5.63 26.48 -6.00
N GLY A 28 -4.70 25.81 -6.69
CA GLY A 28 -4.66 24.36 -6.84
C GLY A 28 -4.43 23.65 -5.50
N VAL A 29 -3.49 24.13 -4.70
CA VAL A 29 -3.19 23.62 -3.35
C VAL A 29 -4.34 23.92 -2.37
N ILE A 30 -4.95 25.10 -2.42
CA ILE A 30 -6.12 25.47 -1.63
C ILE A 30 -7.33 24.65 -2.05
N SER A 31 -7.55 24.43 -3.34
CA SER A 31 -8.63 23.60 -3.89
C SER A 31 -8.44 22.13 -3.49
N GLN A 32 -7.21 21.60 -3.55
CA GLN A 32 -6.89 20.27 -3.03
C GLN A 32 -7.06 20.17 -1.52
N ARG A 33 -6.65 21.19 -0.75
CA ARG A 33 -6.89 21.27 0.70
C ARG A 33 -8.38 21.36 1.02
N LYS A 34 -9.17 22.07 0.23
CA LYS A 34 -10.63 22.20 0.40
C LYS A 34 -11.33 20.89 0.05
N ARG A 35 -10.97 20.23 -1.06
CA ARG A 35 -11.47 18.88 -1.39
C ARG A 35 -11.06 17.83 -0.36
N ARG A 36 -9.86 17.93 0.21
CA ARG A 36 -9.41 17.07 1.32
C ARG A 36 -10.14 17.39 2.63
N ARG A 37 -10.39 18.66 2.95
CA ARG A 37 -11.21 19.04 4.11
C ARG A 37 -12.64 18.56 3.93
N GLU A 38 -13.28 18.79 2.79
CA GLU A 38 -14.59 18.25 2.47
C GLU A 38 -14.58 16.72 2.52
N TYR A 39 -13.53 16.04 2.05
CA TYR A 39 -13.40 14.58 2.22
C TYR A 39 -13.32 14.19 3.71
N VAL A 40 -12.46 14.83 4.51
CA VAL A 40 -12.28 14.54 5.94
C VAL A 40 -13.52 14.89 6.78
N GLU A 41 -14.22 15.96 6.42
CA GLU A 41 -15.41 16.49 7.09
C GLU A 41 -16.66 15.70 6.68
N ASN A 42 -16.71 15.16 5.45
CA ASN A 42 -17.75 14.24 5.00
C ASN A 42 -17.39 12.75 5.21
N VAL A 43 -16.19 12.41 5.71
CA VAL A 43 -15.91 11.07 6.23
C VAL A 43 -16.65 10.98 7.56
N PRO A 44 -17.72 10.16 7.68
CA PRO A 44 -18.47 10.09 8.90
C PRO A 44 -17.66 9.28 9.93
N TYR A 45 -16.88 9.98 10.75
CA TYR A 45 -16.27 9.43 11.97
C TYR A 45 -17.25 9.35 13.14
N ASN A 46 -18.56 9.29 12.86
CA ASN A 46 -19.54 8.79 13.81
C ASN A 46 -19.61 7.26 13.75
N LEU A 47 -18.67 6.61 14.45
CA LEU A 47 -18.79 5.20 14.87
C LEU A 47 -19.33 5.08 16.31
N LYS A 48 -20.20 6.01 16.73
CA LYS A 48 -21.21 5.70 17.76
C LYS A 48 -22.52 5.40 17.04
N GLY A 49 -22.92 4.12 17.06
CA GLY A 49 -24.31 3.75 16.76
C GLY A 49 -24.62 3.34 15.32
N ARG A 50 -23.84 2.43 14.73
CA ARG A 50 -24.34 1.36 13.85
C ARG A 50 -23.19 0.38 13.65
N GLY A 51 -23.22 -0.71 14.42
CA GLY A 51 -22.27 -1.80 14.25
C GLY A 51 -22.22 -2.26 12.78
N PRO A 52 -21.12 -2.90 12.36
CA PRO A 52 -20.99 -3.43 11.01
C PRO A 52 -22.25 -4.24 10.67
N ARG A 53 -22.91 -3.92 9.54
CA ARG A 53 -23.92 -4.83 8.99
C ARG A 53 -23.22 -6.19 8.86
N LYS A 54 -23.83 -7.23 9.45
CA LYS A 54 -23.31 -8.61 9.50
C LYS A 54 -22.90 -9.19 8.13
N SER A 55 -23.24 -8.51 7.03
CA SER A 55 -22.92 -8.84 5.64
C SER A 55 -21.50 -8.48 5.18
N ASP A 56 -20.83 -7.48 5.77
CA ASP A 56 -19.59 -6.91 5.21
C ASP A 56 -18.30 -7.30 5.96
N LEU A 57 -18.42 -8.00 7.09
CA LEU A 57 -17.30 -8.73 7.69
C LEU A 57 -17.27 -10.14 7.10
N PRO A 58 -16.08 -10.76 6.91
CA PRO A 58 -16.02 -12.19 6.65
C PRO A 58 -16.75 -12.90 7.79
N ASN A 59 -17.93 -13.41 7.47
CA ASN A 59 -18.90 -13.95 8.43
C ASN A 59 -18.19 -14.90 9.41
N ALA A 60 -18.10 -14.51 10.68
CA ALA A 60 -17.44 -15.30 11.73
C ALA A 60 -18.07 -16.70 11.90
N LYS A 61 -19.28 -16.92 11.35
CA LYS A 61 -19.94 -18.22 11.24
C LYS A 61 -19.90 -18.76 9.80
N ARG A 62 -18.74 -18.80 9.15
CA ARG A 62 -18.63 -19.49 7.85
C ARG A 62 -18.80 -21.00 8.08
N ARG A 63 -19.98 -21.54 7.73
CA ARG A 63 -20.35 -22.97 7.92
C ARG A 63 -19.35 -23.96 7.32
N ARG A 64 -18.47 -23.55 6.38
CA ARG A 64 -17.49 -24.41 5.71
C ARG A 64 -16.19 -23.65 5.44
N ARG A 65 -15.05 -24.30 5.72
CA ARG A 65 -13.71 -23.81 5.35
C ARG A 65 -13.61 -23.68 3.82
N LEU A 66 -12.94 -22.64 3.34
CA LEU A 66 -12.71 -22.45 1.90
C LEU A 66 -11.53 -23.28 1.40
N THR A 67 -10.46 -23.32 2.18
CA THR A 67 -9.27 -24.15 1.90
C THR A 67 -9.50 -25.56 2.40
N LEU A 68 -9.20 -26.55 1.57
CA LEU A 68 -9.30 -27.96 1.92
C LEU A 68 -8.19 -28.30 2.94
N PRO A 69 -8.52 -28.95 4.08
CA PRO A 69 -7.49 -29.46 4.97
C PRO A 69 -6.72 -30.59 4.29
N LEU A 70 -5.40 -30.58 4.43
CA LEU A 70 -4.50 -31.64 3.95
C LEU A 70 -4.61 -32.94 4.79
N SER A 71 -5.35 -32.95 5.91
CA SER A 71 -5.43 -34.11 6.80
C SER A 71 -6.70 -34.96 6.60
N ALA A 72 -6.48 -36.28 6.49
CA ALA A 72 -7.50 -37.31 6.28
C ALA A 72 -8.49 -37.51 7.44
N GLY A 73 -8.33 -36.78 8.56
CA GLY A 73 -9.07 -37.03 9.82
C GLY A 73 -10.26 -36.10 10.11
N SER A 74 -10.52 -35.09 9.29
CA SER A 74 -11.68 -34.20 9.47
C SER A 74 -12.75 -34.53 8.45
N LYS A 75 -14.03 -34.72 8.89
CA LYS A 75 -15.20 -35.06 8.04
C LYS A 75 -15.01 -34.44 6.65
N ALA A 76 -14.59 -35.25 5.69
CA ALA A 76 -14.03 -34.78 4.43
C ALA A 76 -15.00 -33.77 3.83
N LEU A 77 -14.52 -32.54 3.66
CA LEU A 77 -15.32 -31.48 3.07
C LEU A 77 -15.57 -31.91 1.62
N ARG A 78 -16.70 -32.58 1.35
CA ARG A 78 -17.02 -33.14 0.04
C ARG A 78 -17.04 -31.99 -0.97
N THR A 79 -16.03 -31.96 -1.84
CA THR A 79 -16.06 -31.18 -3.08
C THR A 79 -16.56 -32.09 -4.18
N ALA A 80 -17.29 -31.54 -5.15
CA ALA A 80 -17.50 -32.26 -6.40
C ALA A 80 -16.10 -32.57 -6.99
N ASP A 81 -15.92 -33.75 -7.57
CA ASP A 81 -14.65 -34.19 -8.16
C ASP A 81 -14.23 -33.37 -9.38
N GLN A 82 -15.16 -32.54 -9.90
CA GLN A 82 -15.00 -31.73 -11.08
C GLN A 82 -14.57 -32.54 -12.33
N SER A 83 -14.93 -33.82 -12.39
CA SER A 83 -14.54 -34.76 -13.46
C SER A 83 -14.93 -34.28 -14.87
N GLN A 84 -16.01 -33.51 -14.99
CA GLN A 84 -16.45 -32.91 -16.25
C GLN A 84 -15.55 -31.76 -16.77
N CYS A 85 -14.59 -31.27 -15.97
CA CYS A 85 -13.70 -30.20 -16.37
C CYS A 85 -12.36 -30.79 -16.87
N ASN A 86 -12.14 -30.78 -18.19
CA ASN A 86 -10.88 -31.28 -18.79
C ASN A 86 -9.62 -30.66 -18.17
N LEU A 87 -9.69 -29.38 -17.79
CA LEU A 87 -8.59 -28.68 -17.13
C LEU A 87 -8.21 -29.34 -15.80
N LEU A 88 -9.19 -29.82 -15.03
CA LEU A 88 -8.99 -30.42 -13.70
C LEU A 88 -8.82 -31.95 -13.76
N SER A 89 -9.46 -32.61 -14.72
CA SER A 89 -9.48 -34.08 -14.83
C SER A 89 -8.34 -34.65 -15.67
N LYS A 90 -7.81 -33.89 -16.65
CA LYS A 90 -6.75 -34.38 -17.55
C LYS A 90 -5.36 -33.85 -17.22
N LEU A 91 -5.25 -32.71 -16.53
CA LEU A 91 -3.96 -32.10 -16.24
C LEU A 91 -3.47 -32.43 -14.82
N PRO A 92 -2.20 -32.87 -14.67
CA PRO A 92 -1.55 -32.97 -13.36
C PRO A 92 -1.55 -31.63 -12.61
N THR A 93 -1.49 -31.69 -11.27
CA THR A 93 -1.55 -30.51 -10.41
C THR A 93 -0.41 -29.53 -10.69
N GLU A 94 0.77 -30.01 -11.05
CA GLU A 94 1.95 -29.23 -11.38
C GLU A 94 1.70 -28.34 -12.61
N ILE A 95 1.10 -28.91 -13.66
CA ILE A 95 0.73 -28.16 -14.88
C ILE A 95 -0.35 -27.13 -14.55
N ARG A 96 -1.33 -27.49 -13.72
CA ARG A 96 -2.37 -26.55 -13.28
C ARG A 96 -1.79 -25.40 -12.46
N GLN A 97 -0.80 -25.65 -11.60
CA GLN A 97 -0.08 -24.61 -10.87
C GLN A 97 0.65 -23.65 -11.81
N LEU A 98 1.29 -24.13 -12.88
CA LEU A 98 1.90 -23.26 -13.90
C LEU A 98 0.83 -22.35 -14.55
N ILE A 99 -0.33 -22.91 -14.90
CA ILE A 99 -1.46 -22.13 -15.44
C ILE A 99 -1.94 -21.08 -14.42
N TRP A 100 -2.04 -21.44 -13.15
CA TRP A 100 -2.43 -20.51 -12.08
C TRP A 100 -1.42 -19.40 -11.87
N ILE A 101 -0.12 -19.69 -11.93
CA ILE A 101 0.96 -18.68 -11.88
C ILE A 101 0.83 -17.73 -13.06
N GLU A 102 0.61 -18.25 -14.27
CA GLU A 102 0.45 -17.43 -15.46
C GLU A 102 -0.80 -16.53 -15.39
N CYS A 103 -1.91 -17.06 -14.87
CA CYS A 103 -3.17 -16.33 -14.81
C CYS A 103 -3.26 -15.32 -13.65
N LEU A 104 -2.63 -15.62 -12.51
CA LEU A 104 -2.84 -14.92 -11.24
C LEU A 104 -1.58 -14.40 -10.57
N GLY A 105 -0.39 -14.82 -11.00
CA GLY A 105 0.86 -14.50 -10.34
C GLY A 105 1.66 -13.40 -11.02
N GLN A 106 2.73 -12.96 -10.35
CA GLN A 106 3.74 -12.04 -10.88
C GLN A 106 3.18 -10.70 -11.39
N MET A 107 2.02 -10.30 -10.88
CA MET A 107 1.36 -9.04 -11.16
C MET A 107 1.56 -8.05 -10.02
N THR A 108 1.31 -6.78 -10.35
CA THR A 108 1.28 -5.69 -9.37
C THR A 108 -0.15 -5.17 -9.23
N PHE A 109 -0.65 -5.06 -8.00
CA PHE A 109 -2.01 -4.59 -7.72
C PHE A 109 -1.99 -3.35 -6.86
N HIS A 110 -2.71 -2.30 -7.29
CA HIS A 110 -3.00 -1.16 -6.44
C HIS A 110 -4.18 -1.47 -5.54
N LEU A 111 -3.97 -1.40 -4.24
CA LEU A 111 -4.99 -1.57 -3.23
C LEU A 111 -5.44 -0.21 -2.70
N LYS A 112 -6.75 -0.05 -2.51
CA LYS A 112 -7.34 1.10 -1.84
C LYS A 112 -8.55 0.66 -1.03
N ILE A 113 -8.90 1.43 -0.01
CA ILE A 113 -10.16 1.27 0.69
C ILE A 113 -11.11 2.36 0.22
N GLU A 114 -12.25 1.92 -0.28
CA GLU A 114 -13.32 2.78 -0.78
C GLU A 114 -14.64 2.22 -0.28
N ASP A 115 -15.47 3.06 0.34
CA ASP A 115 -16.74 2.64 0.95
C ASP A 115 -16.60 1.47 1.94
N ARG A 116 -15.53 1.48 2.74
CA ARG A 116 -15.18 0.39 3.70
C ARG A 116 -14.91 -0.96 3.05
N LYS A 117 -14.70 -1.00 1.73
CA LYS A 117 -14.36 -2.20 0.97
C LYS A 117 -12.97 -2.07 0.41
N LEU A 118 -12.22 -3.17 0.49
CA LEU A 118 -10.96 -3.28 -0.23
C LEU A 118 -11.27 -3.38 -1.73
N ARG A 119 -10.73 -2.43 -2.49
CA ARG A 119 -10.74 -2.42 -3.94
C ARG A 119 -9.32 -2.66 -4.43
N HIS A 120 -9.23 -3.19 -5.64
CA HIS A 120 -7.96 -3.39 -6.31
C HIS A 120 -8.06 -3.00 -7.77
N THR A 121 -6.92 -2.65 -8.36
CA THR A 121 -6.75 -2.52 -9.81
C THR A 121 -5.39 -3.09 -10.20
N ARG A 122 -5.30 -3.71 -11.37
CA ARG A 122 -4.00 -4.18 -11.90
C ARG A 122 -3.19 -2.96 -12.35
N CYS A 123 -1.93 -2.92 -11.92
CA CYS A 123 -0.97 -1.94 -12.39
C CYS A 123 -0.68 -2.18 -13.87
N CYS A 124 -0.62 -1.11 -14.67
CA CYS A 124 -0.24 -1.19 -16.08
C CYS A 124 1.27 -1.11 -16.31
N SER A 125 2.05 -0.90 -15.25
CA SER A 125 3.50 -0.76 -15.34
C SER A 125 4.16 -2.15 -15.41
N PRO A 126 5.24 -2.32 -16.20
CA PRO A 126 5.88 -3.62 -16.38
C PRO A 126 6.50 -4.16 -15.10
N THR A 127 6.94 -3.27 -14.20
CA THR A 127 7.49 -3.65 -12.90
C THR A 127 6.87 -2.82 -11.77
N PRO A 128 6.80 -3.36 -10.53
CA PRO A 128 6.34 -2.58 -9.39
C PRO A 128 7.14 -1.30 -9.19
N ALA A 129 8.47 -1.33 -9.45
CA ALA A 129 9.37 -0.19 -9.34
C ALA A 129 9.02 0.94 -10.31
N SER A 130 8.65 0.61 -11.55
CA SER A 130 8.28 1.56 -12.61
C SER A 130 6.89 2.20 -12.44
N CYS A 131 6.13 1.80 -11.43
CA CYS A 131 4.83 2.41 -11.17
C CYS A 131 4.97 3.82 -10.59
N ASN A 132 4.74 4.83 -11.42
CA ASN A 132 4.70 6.25 -11.04
C ASN A 132 3.26 6.77 -10.96
N GLY A 133 2.45 6.17 -10.08
CA GLY A 133 1.09 6.66 -9.83
C GLY A 133 0.09 6.36 -10.95
N CYS A 134 0.21 5.25 -11.68
CA CYS A 134 -0.75 4.91 -12.75
C CYS A 134 -2.20 4.79 -12.24
N TYR A 135 -2.39 4.54 -10.94
CA TYR A 135 -3.69 4.55 -10.27
C TYR A 135 -4.30 5.96 -10.12
N ARG A 136 -3.51 7.04 -10.23
CA ARG A 136 -3.95 8.45 -10.12
C ARG A 136 -4.49 9.03 -11.43
N TYR A 137 -3.90 8.62 -12.56
CA TYR A 137 -4.04 9.37 -13.82
C TYR A 137 -4.92 8.71 -14.89
N ARG A 138 -5.36 7.45 -14.73
CA ARG A 138 -6.15 6.78 -15.77
C ARG A 138 -7.53 6.34 -15.30
N LYS A 139 -8.55 7.10 -15.72
CA LYS A 139 -9.96 6.65 -15.74
C LYS A 139 -10.27 5.67 -16.89
N GLY A 140 -9.35 5.47 -17.85
CA GLY A 140 -9.65 4.75 -19.10
C GLY A 140 -8.97 3.39 -19.31
N SER A 141 -7.98 3.00 -18.49
CA SER A 141 -7.28 1.71 -18.66
C SER A 141 -7.16 0.89 -17.37
N GLN A 142 -7.96 1.20 -16.35
CA GLN A 142 -8.09 0.31 -15.20
C GLN A 142 -8.74 -0.97 -15.70
N GLN A 143 -7.92 -1.97 -16.02
CA GLN A 143 -8.43 -3.32 -16.18
C GLN A 143 -9.03 -3.68 -14.82
N ASN A 144 -10.35 -3.68 -14.73
CA ASN A 144 -11.09 -4.28 -13.64
C ASN A 144 -10.79 -5.77 -13.71
N THR A 145 -9.63 -6.17 -13.16
CA THR A 145 -9.27 -7.57 -13.09
C THR A 145 -10.18 -8.18 -12.06
N HIS A 146 -10.98 -9.17 -12.45
CA HIS A 146 -11.69 -9.96 -11.47
C HIS A 146 -10.69 -10.92 -10.81
N LEU A 147 -9.86 -10.39 -9.88
CA LEU A 147 -8.80 -11.12 -9.17
C LEU A 147 -9.27 -12.46 -8.60
N LEU A 148 -10.51 -12.49 -8.16
CA LEU A 148 -11.12 -13.65 -7.54
C LEU A 148 -11.99 -14.45 -8.52
N SER A 149 -12.22 -14.03 -9.76
CA SER A 149 -13.08 -14.79 -10.70
C SER A 149 -12.60 -16.22 -10.85
N LEU A 150 -11.30 -16.43 -11.11
CA LEU A 150 -10.76 -17.77 -11.27
C LEU A 150 -10.81 -18.57 -9.96
N PRO A 151 -10.29 -18.07 -8.80
CA PRO A 151 -10.45 -18.76 -7.53
C PRO A 151 -11.90 -18.99 -7.08
N LEU A 152 -12.87 -18.24 -7.60
CA LEU A 152 -14.28 -18.40 -7.22
C LEU A 152 -15.07 -19.34 -8.14
N THR A 153 -14.45 -19.89 -9.19
CA THR A 153 -15.10 -20.85 -10.09
C THR A 153 -15.49 -22.15 -9.38
N CYS A 154 -14.55 -22.76 -8.64
CA CYS A 154 -14.80 -23.96 -7.85
C CYS A 154 -13.84 -24.07 -6.67
N ARG A 155 -14.12 -24.99 -5.74
CA ARG A 155 -13.31 -25.17 -4.51
C ARG A 155 -11.91 -25.71 -4.78
N GLN A 156 -11.72 -26.53 -5.80
CA GLN A 156 -10.43 -27.09 -6.17
C GLN A 156 -9.50 -26.00 -6.72
N ILE A 157 -9.99 -25.21 -7.69
CA ILE A 157 -9.27 -24.04 -8.22
C ILE A 157 -8.99 -23.05 -7.10
N TYR A 158 -9.97 -22.77 -6.23
CA TYR A 158 -9.75 -21.94 -5.05
C TYR A 158 -8.56 -22.45 -4.21
N SER A 159 -8.52 -23.73 -3.84
CA SER A 159 -7.48 -24.29 -2.98
C SER A 159 -6.10 -24.28 -3.61
N GLU A 160 -6.01 -24.45 -4.93
CA GLU A 160 -4.74 -24.48 -5.65
C GLU A 160 -4.21 -23.08 -5.96
N ALA A 161 -5.10 -22.15 -6.30
CA ALA A 161 -4.72 -20.87 -6.89
C ALA A 161 -4.67 -19.71 -5.87
N ILE A 162 -5.42 -19.79 -4.76
CA ILE A 162 -5.52 -18.66 -3.82
C ILE A 162 -4.18 -18.31 -3.17
N PHE A 163 -3.30 -19.29 -2.96
CA PHE A 163 -1.98 -19.04 -2.38
C PHE A 163 -1.12 -18.21 -3.34
N ILE A 164 -1.07 -18.60 -4.62
CA ILE A 164 -0.35 -17.90 -5.69
C ILE A 164 -0.73 -16.41 -5.73
N LEU A 165 -2.02 -16.11 -5.59
CA LEU A 165 -2.52 -14.73 -5.60
C LEU A 165 -1.85 -13.86 -4.52
N TYR A 166 -1.59 -14.38 -3.33
CA TYR A 166 -1.00 -13.60 -2.24
C TYR A 166 0.53 -13.69 -2.19
N SER A 167 1.10 -14.84 -2.58
CA SER A 167 2.53 -15.11 -2.41
C SER A 167 3.41 -14.70 -3.60
N THR A 168 2.83 -14.47 -4.78
CA THR A 168 3.62 -14.19 -6.01
C THR A 168 3.38 -12.79 -6.58
N ASN A 169 2.51 -11.99 -5.96
CA ASN A 169 2.15 -10.66 -6.44
C ASN A 169 2.70 -9.57 -5.52
N THR A 170 2.85 -8.37 -6.07
CA THR A 170 3.21 -7.17 -5.31
C THR A 170 1.98 -6.30 -5.08
N PHE A 171 1.71 -5.97 -3.82
CA PHE A 171 0.61 -5.07 -3.45
C PHE A 171 1.14 -3.66 -3.20
N VAL A 172 0.62 -2.71 -3.96
CA VAL A 172 0.97 -1.29 -3.88
C VAL A 172 -0.19 -0.52 -3.25
N THR A 173 0.08 0.33 -2.27
CA THR A 173 -0.94 1.23 -1.71
C THR A 173 -0.34 2.57 -1.34
N GLU A 174 -1.09 3.64 -1.55
CA GLU A 174 -0.78 4.97 -1.02
C GLU A 174 -1.57 5.30 0.26
N GLN A 175 -2.61 4.51 0.52
CA GLN A 175 -3.50 4.73 1.64
C GLN A 175 -3.01 3.91 2.83
N ILE A 176 -2.66 4.59 3.91
CA ILE A 176 -2.26 3.95 5.18
C ILE A 176 -3.41 3.14 5.78
N SER A 177 -4.65 3.59 5.57
CA SER A 177 -5.85 2.87 5.96
C SER A 177 -5.86 1.47 5.32
N THR A 178 -5.46 1.33 4.06
CA THR A 178 -5.36 0.01 3.42
C THR A 178 -4.52 -0.96 4.24
N VAL A 179 -3.35 -0.52 4.73
CA VAL A 179 -2.45 -1.35 5.56
C VAL A 179 -3.08 -1.61 6.94
N GLU A 180 -3.66 -0.60 7.57
CA GLU A 180 -4.34 -0.70 8.87
C GLU A 180 -5.46 -1.75 8.88
N TYR A 181 -6.22 -1.84 7.78
CA TYR A 181 -7.34 -2.76 7.65
C TYR A 181 -6.94 -4.14 7.06
N LEU A 182 -5.69 -4.36 6.61
CA LEU A 182 -5.31 -5.68 6.06
C LEU A 182 -5.65 -6.84 7.02
N PRO A 183 -5.32 -6.77 8.32
CA PRO A 183 -5.62 -7.87 9.25
C PRO A 183 -7.13 -8.11 9.45
N LEU A 184 -7.97 -7.10 9.15
CA LEU A 184 -9.42 -7.16 9.30
C LEU A 184 -10.12 -7.68 8.04
N VAL A 185 -9.58 -7.36 6.87
CA VAL A 185 -10.18 -7.70 5.57
C VAL A 185 -9.71 -9.08 5.08
N PHE A 186 -8.46 -9.44 5.37
CA PHE A 186 -7.90 -10.72 4.97
C PHE A 186 -8.14 -11.80 6.04
N LEU A 187 -8.40 -13.03 5.60
CA LEU A 187 -8.25 -14.19 6.48
C LEU A 187 -6.77 -14.24 6.94
N ALA A 188 -6.52 -14.56 8.21
CA ALA A 188 -5.16 -14.59 8.77
C ALA A 188 -4.17 -15.40 7.91
N SER A 189 -4.59 -16.55 7.39
CA SER A 189 -3.75 -17.39 6.52
C SER A 189 -3.38 -16.74 5.18
N ARG A 190 -4.18 -15.78 4.71
CA ARG A 190 -3.94 -15.04 3.46
C ARG A 190 -3.07 -13.81 3.71
N HIS A 191 -3.36 -13.10 4.80
CA HIS A 191 -2.51 -12.01 5.29
C HIS A 191 -1.07 -12.50 5.47
N ASP A 192 -0.88 -13.64 6.14
CA ASP A 192 0.44 -14.21 6.40
C ASP A 192 1.12 -14.73 5.12
N ALA A 193 0.38 -14.94 4.02
CA ALA A 193 0.94 -15.40 2.74
C ALA A 193 1.43 -14.26 1.84
N ILE A 194 1.18 -13.00 2.20
CA ILE A 194 1.66 -11.84 1.43
C ILE A 194 3.17 -11.72 1.56
N THR A 195 3.87 -11.68 0.43
CA THR A 195 5.33 -11.65 0.35
C THR A 195 5.90 -10.30 -0.05
N SER A 196 5.16 -9.49 -0.81
CA SER A 196 5.66 -8.24 -1.38
C SER A 196 4.68 -7.07 -1.21
N ILE A 197 5.13 -6.01 -0.53
CA ILE A 197 4.38 -4.76 -0.33
C ILE A 197 5.23 -3.56 -0.75
N ARG A 198 4.63 -2.66 -1.52
CA ARG A 198 5.13 -1.30 -1.75
C ARG A 198 4.14 -0.28 -1.17
N LEU A 199 4.59 0.50 -0.19
CA LEU A 199 3.78 1.49 0.51
C LEU A 199 4.27 2.89 0.16
N GLU A 200 3.41 3.70 -0.46
CA GLU A 200 3.67 5.13 -0.70
C GLU A 200 2.99 5.95 0.39
N TRP A 201 3.71 6.27 1.44
CA TRP A 201 3.18 6.93 2.62
C TRP A 201 3.25 8.45 2.48
N TYR A 202 2.12 9.08 2.18
CA TYR A 202 2.01 10.54 2.16
C TYR A 202 1.85 11.06 3.58
N LEU A 203 2.88 11.73 4.09
CA LEU A 203 2.91 12.24 5.46
C LEU A 203 2.23 13.61 5.58
N THR A 204 1.49 14.06 4.57
CA THR A 204 0.86 15.40 4.51
C THR A 204 -0.07 15.71 5.69
N ASP A 205 -0.60 14.68 6.35
CA ASP A 205 -1.49 14.81 7.50
C ASP A 205 -0.73 14.82 8.85
N TYR A 206 0.60 14.68 8.80
CA TYR A 206 1.51 14.77 9.93
C TYR A 206 2.09 16.19 9.98
N GLY A 207 1.77 16.92 11.05
CA GLY A 207 2.44 18.17 11.37
C GLY A 207 3.83 17.92 11.97
N PRO A 208 4.69 18.94 12.08
CA PRO A 208 6.05 18.81 12.61
C PRO A 208 6.12 18.15 14.00
N GLY A 209 5.11 18.34 14.86
CA GLY A 209 5.03 17.72 16.19
C GLY A 209 4.18 16.45 16.29
N SER A 210 3.57 15.99 15.19
CA SER A 210 2.62 14.88 15.24
C SER A 210 3.29 13.52 15.45
N LEU A 211 4.53 13.33 15.01
CA LEU A 211 5.27 12.07 15.21
C LEU A 211 6.06 12.04 16.53
N THR A 212 6.25 13.18 17.18
CA THR A 212 6.98 13.28 18.46
C THR A 212 6.06 13.19 19.66
N SER A 213 4.79 13.56 19.50
CA SER A 213 3.78 13.43 20.55
C SER A 213 3.28 11.99 20.70
N LYS A 214 3.67 11.33 21.80
CA LYS A 214 3.24 9.94 22.15
C LYS A 214 1.72 9.79 22.28
N THR A 215 1.01 10.87 22.61
CA THR A 215 -0.44 10.84 22.78
C THR A 215 -1.20 11.10 21.48
N SER A 216 -0.52 11.62 20.45
CA SER A 216 -1.13 11.92 19.17
C SER A 216 -1.70 10.67 18.49
N PHE A 217 -2.80 10.87 17.78
CA PHE A 217 -3.40 9.83 16.95
C PHE A 217 -2.42 9.37 15.86
N GLN A 218 -1.70 10.31 15.27
CA GLN A 218 -0.70 10.10 14.22
C GLN A 218 0.41 9.16 14.67
N MET A 219 0.98 9.35 15.85
CA MET A 219 2.01 8.47 16.39
C MET A 219 1.46 7.07 16.71
N LYS A 220 0.23 6.97 17.22
CA LYS A 220 -0.42 5.67 17.41
C LYS A 220 -0.63 4.92 16.10
N GLN A 221 -1.09 5.62 15.06
CA GLN A 221 -1.25 5.06 13.73
C GLN A 221 0.12 4.65 13.15
N TRP A 222 1.14 5.50 13.28
CA TRP A 222 2.51 5.20 12.86
C TRP A 222 3.02 3.87 13.44
N VAL A 223 2.96 3.73 14.77
CA VAL A 223 3.36 2.50 15.47
C VAL A 223 2.51 1.30 15.03
N ALA A 224 1.20 1.49 14.84
CA ALA A 224 0.31 0.42 14.44
C ALA A 224 0.63 -0.14 13.05
N ILE A 225 0.92 0.72 12.06
CA ILE A 225 1.29 0.32 10.70
C ILE A 225 2.58 -0.51 10.71
N TRP A 226 3.62 -0.02 11.38
CA TRP A 226 4.88 -0.75 11.49
C TRP A 226 4.72 -2.10 12.19
N ARG A 227 3.93 -2.15 13.27
CA ARG A 227 3.60 -3.39 13.97
C ARG A 227 2.87 -4.40 13.07
N ILE A 228 1.94 -3.95 12.21
CA ILE A 228 1.26 -4.82 11.25
C ILE A 228 2.28 -5.44 10.30
N LEU A 229 3.15 -4.63 9.71
CA LEU A 229 4.19 -5.09 8.78
C LEU A 229 5.15 -6.09 9.44
N THR A 230 5.60 -5.84 10.68
CA THR A 230 6.45 -6.79 11.45
C THR A 230 5.78 -8.15 11.68
N ASN A 231 4.45 -8.16 11.83
CA ASN A 231 3.66 -9.36 12.09
C ASN A 231 3.35 -10.18 10.82
N MET A 232 3.65 -9.65 9.63
CA MET A 232 3.49 -10.38 8.37
C MET A 232 4.58 -11.45 8.24
N LYS A 233 4.22 -12.72 8.43
CA LYS A 233 5.20 -13.82 8.58
C LYS A 233 5.98 -14.13 7.31
N SER A 234 5.35 -14.04 6.14
CA SER A 234 5.98 -14.35 4.85
C SER A 234 6.46 -13.10 4.11
N LEU A 235 6.42 -11.92 4.73
CA LEU A 235 6.85 -10.69 4.06
C LEU A 235 8.36 -10.75 3.78
N GLN A 236 8.71 -10.74 2.50
CA GLN A 236 10.09 -10.86 1.99
C GLN A 236 10.56 -9.57 1.32
N HIS A 237 9.65 -8.84 0.69
CA HIS A 237 9.95 -7.60 -0.03
C HIS A 237 9.08 -6.46 0.52
N LEU A 238 9.73 -5.49 1.14
CA LEU A 238 9.09 -4.31 1.68
C LEU A 238 9.77 -3.07 1.11
N HIS A 239 9.01 -2.26 0.39
CA HIS A 239 9.47 -0.95 -0.08
C HIS A 239 8.55 0.12 0.45
N VAL A 240 9.03 0.96 1.37
CA VAL A 240 8.28 2.08 1.92
C VAL A 240 8.85 3.37 1.36
N ILE A 241 8.01 4.19 0.73
CA ILE A 241 8.36 5.49 0.19
C ILE A 241 7.62 6.53 1.00
N MET A 242 8.35 7.34 1.78
CA MET A 242 7.76 8.42 2.54
C MET A 242 7.76 9.70 1.72
N CYS A 243 6.56 10.17 1.38
CA CYS A 243 6.36 11.38 0.57
C CYS A 243 5.92 12.54 1.47
N TYR A 244 6.60 13.67 1.42
CA TYR A 244 6.18 14.89 2.13
C TYR A 244 6.61 16.17 1.39
N PRO A 245 5.74 17.18 1.27
CA PRO A 245 6.11 18.50 0.76
C PRO A 245 6.73 19.33 1.90
N GLY A 246 8.01 19.09 2.19
CA GLY A 246 8.78 19.73 3.26
C GLY A 246 9.65 18.74 4.03
N SER A 247 10.07 19.13 5.22
CA SER A 247 11.03 18.35 6.00
C SER A 247 10.56 18.16 7.44
N ILE A 248 9.62 17.22 7.66
CA ILE A 248 9.26 16.77 9.02
C ILE A 248 10.49 16.33 9.83
N TRP A 249 11.60 16.02 9.15
CA TRP A 249 12.85 15.55 9.73
C TRP A 249 13.87 16.65 10.03
N GLU A 250 13.84 17.80 9.33
CA GLU A 250 14.85 18.86 9.49
C GLU A 250 14.72 19.59 10.84
N GLY A 251 13.56 19.50 11.49
CA GLY A 251 13.31 20.12 12.81
C GLY A 251 13.33 19.14 13.99
N LEU A 252 13.63 17.85 13.79
CA LEU A 252 13.62 16.88 14.88
C LEU A 252 14.93 16.90 15.67
N SER A 253 14.81 16.86 16.99
CA SER A 253 15.96 16.55 17.84
C SER A 253 16.45 15.12 17.56
N LYS A 254 17.72 14.82 17.84
CA LYS A 254 18.27 13.45 17.73
C LYS A 254 17.42 12.44 18.52
N MET A 255 16.91 12.83 19.69
CA MET A 255 16.07 12.00 20.55
C MET A 255 14.69 11.74 19.93
N ASP A 256 14.04 12.77 19.39
CA ASP A 256 12.73 12.62 18.75
C ASP A 256 12.83 11.74 17.51
N ALA A 257 13.86 11.95 16.70
CA ALA A 257 14.08 11.15 15.51
C ALA A 257 14.36 9.67 15.85
N ALA A 258 15.12 9.40 16.92
CA ALA A 258 15.31 8.04 17.43
C ALA A 258 13.97 7.37 17.83
N GLU A 259 13.08 8.09 18.53
CA GLU A 259 11.77 7.57 18.90
C GLU A 259 10.85 7.34 17.69
N VAL A 260 10.90 8.21 16.67
CA VAL A 260 10.13 8.04 15.43
C VAL A 260 10.59 6.82 14.63
N VAL A 261 11.89 6.57 14.59
CA VAL A 261 12.51 5.47 13.85
C VAL A 261 12.39 4.14 14.58
N ARG A 262 12.25 4.16 15.91
CA ARG A 262 12.19 2.95 16.76
C ARG A 262 11.25 1.84 16.29
N PRO A 263 10.00 2.11 15.84
CA PRO A 263 9.12 1.04 15.34
C PRO A 263 9.65 0.33 14.10
N ILE A 264 10.46 1.02 13.29
CA ILE A 264 11.04 0.51 12.04
C ILE A 264 12.12 -0.54 12.35
N MET A 265 12.89 -0.34 13.43
CA MET A 265 13.92 -1.30 13.88
C MET A 265 13.37 -2.70 14.15
N ALA A 266 12.06 -2.83 14.44
CA ALA A 266 11.43 -4.11 14.68
C ALA A 266 11.23 -4.95 13.39
N ILE A 267 11.44 -4.38 12.20
CA ILE A 267 11.31 -5.09 10.93
C ILE A 267 12.63 -5.72 10.53
N THR A 268 12.82 -6.98 10.89
CA THR A 268 14.07 -7.71 10.62
C THR A 268 13.92 -8.88 9.66
N LYS A 269 12.67 -9.24 9.31
CA LYS A 269 12.36 -10.45 8.52
C LYS A 269 12.49 -10.30 7.00
N PRO A 270 12.08 -9.18 6.36
CA PRO A 270 12.12 -9.08 4.92
C PRO A 270 13.55 -9.22 4.38
N GLN A 271 13.72 -10.02 3.33
CA GLN A 271 15.01 -10.17 2.65
C GLN A 271 15.44 -8.86 1.99
N ASN A 272 14.46 -8.14 1.41
CA ASN A 272 14.67 -6.83 0.80
C ASN A 272 13.76 -5.82 1.50
N PHE A 273 14.34 -5.03 2.40
CA PHE A 273 13.67 -3.88 2.99
C PHE A 273 14.35 -2.61 2.48
N LYS A 274 13.60 -1.79 1.72
CA LYS A 274 14.00 -0.46 1.27
C LYS A 274 13.09 0.61 1.86
N LEU A 275 13.68 1.67 2.38
CA LEU A 275 12.98 2.82 2.93
C LEU A 275 13.49 4.10 2.24
N ASP A 276 12.64 4.70 1.41
CA ASP A 276 12.92 5.98 0.77
C ASP A 276 12.40 7.12 1.66
N LEU A 277 13.31 7.98 2.09
CA LEU A 277 13.00 9.10 2.99
C LEU A 277 13.03 10.43 2.22
N PRO A 278 12.20 11.43 2.61
CA PRO A 278 12.04 12.67 1.85
C PRO A 278 13.14 13.73 2.11
N PHE A 279 14.38 13.36 2.46
CA PHE A 279 15.40 14.33 2.92
C PHE A 279 16.75 14.28 2.18
N THR A 280 17.54 15.35 2.37
CA THR A 280 18.99 15.47 2.16
C THR A 280 19.70 15.64 3.51
N CYS A 281 19.81 14.57 4.30
CA CYS A 281 20.58 14.61 5.54
C CYS A 281 21.93 13.91 5.31
N PRO A 282 23.08 14.52 5.63
CA PRO A 282 24.38 13.86 5.53
C PRO A 282 24.45 12.66 6.48
N SER A 283 25.05 11.58 6.00
CA SER A 283 24.81 10.19 6.43
C SER A 283 25.40 9.78 7.78
N ASP A 284 26.32 10.54 8.36
CA ASP A 284 27.26 9.93 9.30
C ASP A 284 26.84 10.04 10.79
N GLU A 285 25.82 10.84 11.10
CA GLU A 285 25.26 10.96 12.48
C GLU A 285 23.74 10.82 12.54
N ALA A 286 23.12 10.38 11.46
CA ALA A 286 21.67 10.41 11.35
C ALA A 286 21.04 9.15 11.99
N PRO A 287 19.87 9.26 12.64
CA PRO A 287 19.28 8.17 13.45
C PRO A 287 18.78 6.98 12.62
N TRP A 288 18.95 7.01 11.30
CA TRP A 288 18.60 5.96 10.35
C TRP A 288 19.79 5.07 9.94
N VAL A 289 21.01 5.34 10.43
CA VAL A 289 22.21 4.54 10.10
C VAL A 289 22.05 3.06 10.50
N ASP A 290 21.45 2.79 11.65
CA ASP A 290 21.30 1.44 12.20
C ASP A 290 20.00 0.73 11.79
N LEU A 291 19.28 1.27 10.80
CA LEU A 291 18.05 0.65 10.36
C LEU A 291 18.32 -0.68 9.61
N PRO A 292 17.49 -1.71 9.82
CA PRO A 292 17.62 -3.00 9.12
C PRO A 292 17.12 -2.91 7.66
N CYS A 293 17.43 -1.83 6.96
CA CYS A 293 16.95 -1.56 5.61
C CYS A 293 17.89 -0.67 4.80
N GLN A 294 17.75 -0.77 3.48
CA GLN A 294 18.42 0.14 2.56
C GLN A 294 17.71 1.49 2.58
N ILE A 295 18.43 2.53 2.98
CA ILE A 295 17.93 3.90 2.94
C ILE A 295 18.15 4.48 1.54
N GLY A 296 17.07 4.96 0.94
CA GLY A 296 17.12 5.71 -0.32
C GLY A 296 16.47 7.08 -0.17
N ARG A 297 16.50 7.84 -1.26
CA ARG A 297 15.91 9.17 -1.32
C ARG A 297 14.59 9.12 -2.05
N ALA A 298 13.52 9.58 -1.41
CA ALA A 298 12.24 9.77 -2.08
C ALA A 298 12.39 10.93 -3.07
N VAL A 299 12.13 10.68 -4.35
CA VAL A 299 12.07 11.74 -5.36
C VAL A 299 10.81 12.55 -5.07
N SER A 300 10.98 13.83 -4.73
CA SER A 300 9.87 14.77 -4.61
C SER A 300 9.16 14.85 -5.96
N PHE A 301 7.95 14.31 -6.05
CA PHE A 301 7.06 14.57 -7.17
C PHE A 301 6.68 16.06 -7.09
N GLY A 302 7.32 16.88 -7.93
CA GLY A 302 7.01 18.29 -8.11
C GLY A 302 5.63 18.53 -8.71
#